data_AF-A0A848YN94-F1
#
_entry.id   AF-A0A848YN94-F1
#
_cell.length_a   1.000
_cell.length_b   1.000
_cell.length_c   1.000
_cell.angle_alpha   90.00
_cell.angle_beta   90.00
_cell.angle_gamma   90.00
#
_symmetry.space_group_name_H-M   'P 1'
#
loop_
_entity.id
_entity.type
_entity.pdbx_description
1 polymer ?
#
loop_
_entity_poly.entity_id
_entity_poly.type
_entity_poly.pdbx_seq_one_letter_code
_entity_poly.pdbx_strand_id
1 'polypeptide(L)' 'MARVVETVLPAFKDKIQYRRVITKDLAGALRYEEISKHLGRPAPVPAICINGELVFDTTPGVEELQGYLDDLLTPSV' A
#
# COMPACT_ATOMS: atom_id res chain seq x y z
N MET A 1 2.21 3.10 9.99
CA MET A 1 1.99 2.34 8.74
C MET A 1 3.01 1.23 8.47
N ALA A 2 4.31 1.52 8.30
CA ALA A 2 5.30 0.49 7.91
C ALA A 2 5.27 -0.80 8.75
N ARG A 3 5.19 -0.67 10.09
CA ARG A 3 5.09 -1.82 11.00
C ARG A 3 3.85 -2.68 10.76
N VAL A 4 2.69 -2.06 10.51
CA VAL A 4 1.43 -2.77 10.25
C VAL A 4 1.58 -3.61 8.98
N VAL A 5 2.11 -3.01 7.91
CA VAL A 5 2.36 -3.71 6.65
C VAL A 5 3.36 -4.85 6.87
N GLU A 6 4.48 -4.60 7.53
CA GLU A 6 5.50 -5.62 7.84
C GLU A 6 4.95 -6.78 8.70
N THR A 7 3.95 -6.55 9.54
CA THR A 7 3.22 -7.59 10.29
C THR A 7 2.28 -8.42 9.41
N VAL A 8 1.62 -7.80 8.44
CA VAL A 8 0.60 -8.47 7.59
C VAL A 8 1.24 -9.22 6.40
N LEU A 9 2.28 -8.64 5.77
CA LEU A 9 2.92 -9.19 4.57
C LEU A 9 3.30 -10.69 4.65
N PRO A 10 3.82 -11.23 5.76
CA PRO A 10 4.19 -12.65 5.83
C PRO A 10 3.05 -13.62 5.52
N ALA A 11 1.80 -13.26 5.85
CA ALA A 11 0.62 -14.09 5.57
C ALA A 11 0.27 -14.17 4.07
N PHE A 12 0.79 -13.25 3.26
CA PHE A 12 0.46 -13.10 1.84
C PHE A 12 1.68 -13.20 0.93
N LYS A 13 2.83 -13.66 1.44
CA LYS A 13 4.15 -13.59 0.78
C LYS A 13 4.17 -14.10 -0.67
N ASP A 14 3.40 -15.13 -0.98
CA ASP A 14 3.36 -15.74 -2.32
C ASP A 14 2.22 -15.20 -3.21
N LYS A 15 1.40 -14.29 -2.67
CA LYS A 15 0.23 -13.72 -3.35
C LYS A 15 0.39 -12.24 -3.71
N ILE A 16 1.26 -11.51 -3.01
CA ILE A 16 1.43 -10.07 -3.21
C ILE A 16 2.88 -9.68 -3.43
N GLN A 17 3.10 -8.72 -4.33
CA GLN A 17 4.37 -8.01 -4.43
C GLN A 17 4.28 -6.72 -3.61
N TYR A 18 5.31 -6.49 -2.79
CA TYR A 18 5.39 -5.31 -1.93
C TYR A 18 6.59 -4.46 -2.27
N ARG A 19 6.39 -3.14 -2.29
CA ARG A 19 7.46 -2.15 -2.42
C ARG A 19 7.24 -1.02 -1.43
N ARG A 20 8.22 -0.79 -0.57
CA ARG A 20 8.26 0.40 0.30
C ARG A 20 8.77 1.60 -0.49
N VAL A 21 8.04 2.72 -0.44
CA VAL A 21 8.44 4.00 -1.06
C VAL A 21 8.90 4.95 0.04
N ILE A 22 10.15 5.40 -0.03
CA ILE A 22 10.73 6.36 0.93
C ILE A 22 11.03 7.65 0.18
N THR A 23 10.26 8.71 0.44
CA THR A 23 10.37 9.99 -0.29
C THR A 23 11.66 10.77 -0.05
N LYS A 24 12.49 10.33 0.92
CA LYS A 24 13.80 10.93 1.21
C LYS A 24 14.89 10.53 0.21
N ASP A 25 14.70 9.42 -0.52
CA ASP A 25 15.61 9.02 -1.58
C ASP A 25 15.02 9.36 -2.97
N LEU A 26 15.88 9.53 -3.96
CA LEU A 26 15.49 9.97 -5.30
C LEU A 26 14.50 8.99 -5.96
N ALA A 27 14.72 7.68 -5.81
CA ALA A 27 13.88 6.66 -6.41
C ALA A 27 12.46 6.66 -5.81
N GLY A 28 12.35 6.86 -4.50
CA GLY A 28 11.10 6.98 -3.80
C GLY A 28 10.39 8.31 -4.08
N ALA A 29 11.13 9.41 -4.24
CA ALA A 29 10.58 10.70 -4.65
C ALA A 29 9.95 10.62 -6.06
N LEU A 30 10.65 10.01 -7.03
CA LEU A 30 10.12 9.79 -8.38
C LEU A 30 8.87 8.92 -8.36
N ARG A 31 8.88 7.82 -7.58
CA ARG A 31 7.70 6.96 -7.46
C ARG A 31 6.52 7.66 -6.78
N TYR A 32 6.78 8.50 -5.78
CA TYR A 32 5.74 9.33 -5.15
C TYR A 32 5.13 10.33 -6.14
N GLU A 33 5.96 10.94 -6.99
CA GLU A 33 5.49 11.85 -8.03
C GLU A 33 4.58 11.12 -9.03
N GLU A 34 4.95 9.92 -9.48
CA GLU A 34 4.13 9.08 -10.35
C GLU A 34 2.76 8.76 -9.73
N ILE A 35 2.76 8.33 -8.45
CA ILE A 35 1.53 8.03 -7.71
C ILE A 35 0.65 9.29 -7.60
N SER A 36 1.26 10.43 -7.24
CA SER A 36 0.54 11.70 -7.10
C SER A 36 -0.07 12.18 -8.43
N LYS A 37 0.66 12.00 -9.54
CA LYS A 37 0.13 12.28 -10.89
C LYS A 37 -1.06 11.39 -11.22
N HIS A 38 -0.98 10.09 -10.91
CA HIS A 38 -2.08 9.16 -11.13
C HIS A 38 -3.34 9.52 -10.31
N LEU A 39 -3.15 9.98 -9.08
CA LEU A 39 -4.24 10.44 -8.20
C LEU A 39 -4.80 11.82 -8.56
N GLY A 40 -4.13 12.59 -9.43
CA GLY A 40 -4.48 13.98 -9.75
C GLY A 40 -4.24 14.98 -8.61
N ARG A 41 -3.59 14.55 -7.52
CA ARG A 41 -3.27 15.35 -6.33
C ARG A 41 -2.07 14.74 -5.59
N PRO A 42 -1.35 15.52 -4.75
CA PRO A 42 -0.30 14.95 -3.90
C PRO A 42 -0.82 13.76 -3.09
N ALA A 43 -0.14 12.61 -3.18
CA ALA A 43 -0.51 11.44 -2.41
C ALA A 43 -0.33 11.72 -0.89
N PRO A 44 -1.26 11.25 -0.03
CA PRO A 44 -1.11 11.41 1.41
C PRO A 44 0.12 10.64 1.92
N VAL A 45 0.71 11.12 3.02
CA VAL A 45 1.84 10.46 3.67
C VAL A 45 1.56 10.36 5.17
N PRO A 46 1.48 9.15 5.75
CA PRO A 46 1.68 7.84 5.11
C PRO A 46 0.44 7.36 4.30
N ALA A 47 0.66 6.54 3.28
CA ALA A 47 -0.42 5.92 2.50
C ALA A 47 -0.08 4.49 2.06
N ILE A 48 -1.11 3.68 1.83
CA ILE A 48 -1.02 2.36 1.19
C ILE A 48 -1.78 2.44 -0.14
N CYS A 49 -1.05 2.17 -1.23
CA CYS A 49 -1.64 2.00 -2.54
C CYS A 49 -1.61 0.51 -2.92
N ILE A 50 -2.72 -0.03 -3.40
CA ILE A 50 -2.84 -1.42 -3.85
C ILE A 50 -3.29 -1.39 -5.30
N ASN A 51 -2.60 -2.12 -6.18
CA ASN A 51 -2.85 -2.12 -7.63
C ASN A 51 -2.89 -0.72 -8.28
N GLY A 52 -2.17 0.24 -7.72
CA GLY A 52 -2.10 1.63 -8.22
C GLY A 52 -3.14 2.57 -7.60
N GLU A 53 -4.11 2.04 -6.84
CA GLU A 53 -5.18 2.82 -6.23
C GLU A 53 -4.87 3.14 -4.76
N LEU A 54 -5.24 4.34 -4.30
CA LEU A 54 -5.13 4.74 -2.89
C LEU A 54 -6.22 4.03 -2.08
N VAL A 55 -5.82 3.07 -1.25
CA VAL A 55 -6.74 2.30 -0.40
C VAL A 55 -6.78 2.86 1.02
N PHE A 56 -5.61 3.20 1.57
CA PHE A 56 -5.50 3.77 2.92
C PHE A 56 -4.70 5.06 2.88
N ASP A 57 -5.29 6.16 3.36
CA ASP A 57 -4.66 7.48 3.54
C ASP A 57 -4.29 7.78 5.00
N THR A 58 -4.63 6.86 5.90
CA THR A 58 -4.27 6.84 7.32
C THR A 58 -3.73 5.46 7.68
N THR A 59 -3.00 5.32 8.80
CA THR A 59 -2.48 3.99 9.18
C THR A 59 -3.64 3.07 9.61
N PRO A 60 -3.94 1.99 8.87
CA PRO A 60 -4.99 1.06 9.26
C PRO A 60 -4.56 0.21 10.45
N GLY A 61 -5.54 -0.48 11.05
CA GLY A 61 -5.28 -1.61 11.94
C GLY A 61 -4.65 -2.80 11.21
N VAL A 62 -4.04 -3.73 11.97
CA VAL A 62 -3.52 -4.99 11.40
C VAL A 62 -4.65 -5.83 10.82
N GLU A 63 -5.74 -6.00 11.57
CA GLU A 63 -6.91 -6.78 11.16
C GLU A 63 -7.62 -6.15 9.95
N GLU A 64 -7.70 -4.82 9.90
CA GLU A 64 -8.32 -4.07 8.80
C GLU A 64 -7.55 -4.27 7.49
N LEU A 65 -6.21 -4.11 7.52
CA LEU A 65 -5.38 -4.34 6.34
C LEU A 65 -5.43 -5.81 5.90
N GLN A 66 -5.40 -6.74 6.86
CA GLN A 66 -5.47 -8.17 6.59
C GLN A 66 -6.80 -8.55 5.94
N GLY A 67 -7.93 -8.11 6.52
CA GLY A 67 -9.27 -8.38 5.98
C GLY A 67 -9.43 -7.82 4.57
N TYR A 68 -8.94 -6.60 4.31
CA TYR A 68 -8.96 -6.04 2.95
C TYR A 68 -8.18 -6.91 1.95
N LEU A 69 -7.00 -7.41 2.33
CA LEU A 69 -6.20 -8.27 1.45
C LEU A 69 -6.83 -9.66 1.26
N ASP A 70 -7.45 -10.21 2.30
CA ASP A 70 -8.18 -11.47 2.22
C ASP A 70 -9.38 -11.35 1.25
N ASP A 71 -10.17 -10.29 1.37
CA ASP A 71 -11.29 -10.01 0.47
C ASP A 71 -10.81 -9.81 -0.98
N LEU A 72 -9.72 -9.07 -1.17
CA LEU A 72 -9.15 -8.80 -2.49
C LEU A 72 -8.61 -10.06 -3.18
N LEU A 73 -8.08 -11.01 -2.42
CA LEU A 73 -7.45 -12.23 -2.94
C LEU A 73 -8.39 -13.44 -2.99
N THR A 74 -9.61 -13.29 -2.46
CA THR A 74 -10.63 -14.33 -2.55
C THR A 74 -11.40 -14.17 -3.87
N PRO A 75 -11.36 -15.14 -4.80
CA PRO A 75 -12.13 -15.05 -6.03
C PRO A 75 -13.62 -15.00 -5.69
N SER A 76 -14.31 -13.94 -6.12
CA SER A 76 -15.77 -13.91 -6.16
C SER A 76 -16.24 -15.04 -7.09
N VAL A 77 -16.93 -16.03 -6.52
CA VAL A 77 -17.52 -17.18 -7.24
C VAL A 77 -18.68 -16.71 -8.10
#